data_AF-A0A0F9KY02-F1
#
_entry.id   AF-A0A0F9KY02-F1
#
_cell.length_a   1.000
_cell.length_b   1.000
_cell.length_c   1.000
_cell.angle_alpha   90.00
_cell.angle_beta   90.00
_cell.angle_gamma   90.00
#
_symmetry.space_group_name_H-M   'P 1'
#
loop_
_entity.id
_entity.type
_entity.pdbx_description
1 polymer ?
#
loop_
_entity_poly.entity_id
_entity_poly.type
_entity_poly.pdbx_seq_one_letter_code
_entity_poly.pdbx_strand_id
1 'polypeptide(L)'
;MLTEKGQSIEDASMQVIENEIGSHNYNEKEWPIVRRVIHSTADFDFARNNLIIFHNDAIENGLNALKTGRSIVVDVNGVVGLINKQRVKEFGNNIICKISDSEIVLQAQKENKTKSQMSMRMASSDIDGGIVVVGNAPTALLEVIQMVKEKAVKPALVIG
;
A
#
# COMPACT_ATOMS: atom_id res chain seq x y z
N MET A 1 17.82 -2.57 12.29
CA MET A 1 17.29 -2.34 13.66
C MET A 1 17.50 -0.87 13.99
N LEU A 2 16.50 -0.19 14.54
CA LEU A 2 16.67 1.18 15.06
C LEU A 2 17.55 1.13 16.31
N THR A 3 18.30 2.21 16.56
CA THR A 3 19.02 2.37 17.84
C THR A 3 18.02 2.70 18.95
N GLU A 4 18.38 2.48 20.22
CA GLU A 4 17.53 2.85 21.36
C GLU A 4 17.08 4.32 21.31
N LYS A 5 18.01 5.22 20.95
CA LYS A 5 17.70 6.64 20.73
C LYS A 5 16.69 6.84 19.60
N GLY A 6 16.87 6.13 18.48
CA GLY A 6 15.91 6.19 17.36
C GLY A 6 14.51 5.74 17.77
N GLN A 7 14.41 4.64 18.51
CA GLN A 7 13.15 4.14 19.04
C GLN A 7 12.49 5.17 19.98
N SER A 8 13.26 5.75 20.92
CA SER A 8 12.72 6.74 21.85
C SER A 8 12.16 8.00 21.16
N ILE A 9 12.76 8.41 20.03
CA ILE A 9 12.28 9.55 19.24
C ILE A 9 10.98 9.20 18.51
N GLU A 10 10.88 7.99 17.96
CA GLU A 10 9.65 7.51 17.33
C GLU A 10 8.52 7.42 18.36
N ASP A 11 8.78 6.85 19.53
CA ASP A 11 7.81 6.70 20.61
C ASP A 11 7.30 8.07 21.10
N ALA A 12 8.21 9.02 21.31
CA ALA A 12 7.86 10.40 21.67
C ALA A 12 7.01 11.06 20.58
N SER A 13 7.35 10.84 19.30
CA SER A 13 6.57 11.38 18.17
C SER A 13 5.16 10.80 18.12
N MET A 14 5.01 9.49 18.37
CA MET A 14 3.71 8.83 18.43
C MET A 14 2.87 9.38 19.59
N GLN A 15 3.49 9.64 20.75
CA GLN A 15 2.81 10.23 21.90
C GLN A 15 2.34 11.67 21.62
N VAL A 16 3.13 12.47 20.90
CA VAL A 16 2.70 13.80 20.45
C VAL A 16 1.47 13.68 19.55
N ILE A 17 1.46 12.73 18.61
CA ILE A 17 0.32 12.54 17.70
C ILE A 17 -0.94 12.15 18.49
N GLU A 18 -0.82 11.24 19.46
CA GLU A 18 -1.94 10.84 20.32
C GLU A 18 -2.52 12.01 21.10
N ASN A 19 -1.67 12.83 21.72
CA ASN A 19 -2.11 13.98 22.51
C ASN A 19 -2.80 15.04 21.63
N GLU A 20 -2.28 15.28 20.43
CA GLU A 20 -2.77 16.32 19.51
C GLU A 20 -4.07 15.92 18.78
N ILE A 21 -4.28 14.61 18.52
CA ILE A 21 -5.56 14.11 18.01
C ILE A 21 -6.58 13.98 19.13
N GLY A 22 -6.19 13.51 20.31
CA GLY A 22 -7.11 13.24 21.39
C GLY A 22 -8.12 12.16 21.02
N SER A 23 -9.41 12.50 21.05
CA SER A 23 -10.49 11.53 20.78
C SER A 23 -10.71 11.32 19.29
N HIS A 24 -10.80 10.07 18.86
CA HIS A 24 -11.12 9.66 17.49
C HIS A 24 -12.01 8.41 17.47
N ASN A 25 -12.63 8.12 16.33
CA ASN A 25 -13.53 6.96 16.16
C ASN A 25 -12.84 5.71 15.59
N TYR A 26 -11.55 5.78 15.27
CA TYR A 26 -10.79 4.63 14.78
C TYR A 26 -10.69 3.53 15.84
N ASN A 27 -10.88 2.29 15.41
CA ASN A 27 -10.70 1.13 16.29
C ASN A 27 -9.20 0.81 16.53
N GLU A 28 -8.93 -0.16 17.41
CA GLU A 28 -7.57 -0.56 17.80
C GLU A 28 -6.67 -1.00 16.63
N LYS A 29 -7.25 -1.44 15.51
CA LYS A 29 -6.51 -1.89 14.32
C LYS A 29 -6.31 -0.76 13.31
N GLU A 30 -7.29 0.13 13.20
CA GLU A 30 -7.25 1.29 12.29
C GLU A 30 -6.31 2.38 12.82
N TRP A 31 -6.37 2.67 14.12
CA TRP A 31 -5.62 3.79 14.70
C TRP A 31 -4.11 3.69 14.48
N PRO A 32 -3.43 2.55 14.66
CA PRO A 32 -2.01 2.43 14.35
C PRO A 32 -1.65 2.77 12.90
N ILE A 33 -2.56 2.51 11.95
CA ILE A 33 -2.37 2.82 10.53
C ILE A 33 -2.50 4.33 10.33
N VAL A 34 -3.59 4.94 10.82
CA VAL A 34 -3.81 6.39 10.74
C VAL A 34 -2.68 7.17 11.40
N ARG A 35 -2.29 6.77 12.61
CA ARG A 35 -1.17 7.37 13.36
C ARG A 35 0.15 7.28 12.59
N ARG A 36 0.41 6.16 11.88
CA ARG A 36 1.60 6.00 11.04
C ARG A 36 1.56 6.91 9.80
N VAL A 37 0.39 7.13 9.21
CA VAL A 37 0.22 8.09 8.11
C VAL A 37 0.56 9.50 8.60
N ILE A 38 -0.06 9.95 9.70
CA ILE A 38 0.23 11.27 10.31
C ILE A 38 1.72 11.41 10.63
N HIS A 39 2.34 10.39 11.22
CA HIS A 39 3.78 10.42 11.51
C HIS A 39 4.65 10.63 10.26
N SER A 40 4.20 10.09 9.12
CA SER A 40 4.94 10.17 7.86
C SER A 40 4.71 11.50 7.12
N THR A 41 3.58 12.17 7.36
CA THR A 41 3.15 13.37 6.64
C THR A 41 3.19 14.65 7.49
N ALA A 42 3.24 14.52 8.82
CA ALA A 42 2.95 15.57 9.79
C ALA A 42 1.57 16.23 9.60
N ASP A 43 0.63 15.55 8.92
CA ASP A 43 -0.68 16.07 8.59
C ASP A 43 -1.76 15.38 9.43
N PHE A 44 -2.30 16.13 10.39
CA PHE A 44 -3.33 15.66 11.33
C PHE A 44 -4.72 15.57 10.69
N ASP A 45 -4.92 16.16 9.51
CA ASP A 45 -6.20 16.12 8.82
C ASP A 45 -6.58 14.71 8.36
N PHE A 46 -5.59 13.82 8.21
CA PHE A 46 -5.85 12.40 7.96
C PHE A 46 -6.77 11.75 9.00
N ALA A 47 -6.67 12.16 10.27
CA ALA A 47 -7.59 11.74 11.31
C ALA A 47 -8.78 12.70 11.48
N ARG A 48 -8.53 14.02 11.48
CA ARG A 48 -9.57 15.03 11.81
C ARG A 48 -10.68 15.10 10.76
N ASN A 49 -10.32 14.95 9.49
CA ASN A 49 -11.24 15.06 8.36
C ASN A 49 -11.63 13.68 7.78
N ASN A 50 -11.31 12.59 8.49
CA ASN A 50 -11.60 11.22 8.09
C ASN A 50 -11.15 10.90 6.65
N LEU A 51 -9.93 11.34 6.29
CA LEU A 51 -9.39 11.18 4.93
C LEU A 51 -8.90 9.75 4.64
N ILE A 52 -8.91 8.88 5.65
CA ILE A 52 -8.59 7.45 5.50
C ILE A 52 -9.87 6.65 5.66
N ILE A 53 -10.23 5.93 4.60
CA ILE A 53 -11.44 5.12 4.55
C ILE A 53 -11.03 3.65 4.56
N PHE A 54 -11.60 2.89 5.50
CA PHE A 54 -11.37 1.45 5.60
C PHE A 54 -12.59 0.69 5.13
N HIS A 55 -12.37 -0.33 4.30
CA HIS A 55 -13.35 -1.40 4.15
C HIS A 55 -13.31 -2.29 5.40
N ASN A 56 -14.46 -2.79 5.86
CA ASN A 56 -14.58 -3.59 7.09
C ASN A 56 -13.55 -4.73 7.17
N ASP A 57 -13.31 -5.41 6.05
CA ASP A 57 -12.38 -6.55 5.99
C ASP A 57 -10.96 -6.19 5.52
N ALA A 58 -10.64 -4.91 5.28
CA ALA A 58 -9.38 -4.49 4.67
C ALA A 58 -8.16 -4.95 5.48
N ILE A 59 -8.19 -4.68 6.79
CA ILE A 59 -7.06 -4.96 7.68
C ILE A 59 -6.86 -6.48 7.82
N GLU A 60 -7.94 -7.24 8.06
CA GLU A 60 -7.85 -8.69 8.22
C GLU A 60 -7.38 -9.39 6.95
N ASN A 61 -7.92 -9.01 5.79
CA ASN A 61 -7.48 -9.58 4.51
C ASN A 61 -6.02 -9.22 4.21
N GLY A 62 -5.59 -8.00 4.50
CA GLY A 62 -4.20 -7.58 4.37
C GLY A 62 -3.26 -8.37 5.27
N LEU A 63 -3.61 -8.52 6.55
CA LEU A 63 -2.83 -9.32 7.51
C LEU A 63 -2.73 -10.79 7.07
N ASN A 64 -3.82 -11.38 6.58
CA ASN A 64 -3.82 -12.75 6.08
C ASN A 64 -2.96 -12.90 4.82
N ALA A 65 -3.05 -11.96 3.87
CA ALA A 65 -2.23 -11.97 2.65
C ALA A 65 -0.73 -11.86 2.97
N LEU A 66 -0.35 -11.01 3.92
CA LEU A 66 1.02 -10.92 4.41
C LEU A 66 1.48 -12.25 5.02
N LYS A 67 0.72 -12.81 5.98
CA LYS A 67 1.06 -14.06 6.67
C LYS A 67 1.15 -15.28 5.75
N THR A 68 0.42 -15.27 4.64
CA THR A 68 0.39 -16.37 3.66
C THR A 68 1.39 -16.16 2.52
N GLY A 69 2.31 -15.20 2.63
CA GLY A 69 3.37 -14.99 1.65
C GLY A 69 2.90 -14.42 0.30
N ARG A 70 1.72 -13.79 0.24
CA ARG A 70 1.19 -13.22 -1.01
C ARG A 70 2.06 -12.07 -1.52
N SER A 71 2.04 -11.86 -2.83
CA SER A 71 2.76 -10.78 -3.49
C SER A 71 2.22 -9.39 -3.09
N ILE A 72 3.13 -8.42 -3.03
CA ILE A 72 2.85 -7.00 -2.85
C ILE A 72 3.20 -6.30 -4.16
N VAL A 73 2.19 -5.94 -4.94
CA VAL A 73 2.31 -5.30 -6.25
C VAL A 73 2.23 -3.79 -6.08
N VAL A 74 3.22 -3.05 -6.59
CA VAL A 74 3.30 -1.59 -6.42
C VAL A 74 3.43 -0.85 -7.75
N ASP A 75 2.89 0.37 -7.80
CA ASP A 75 2.77 1.15 -9.03
C ASP A 75 4.08 1.78 -9.51
N VAL A 76 4.97 2.17 -8.59
CA VAL A 76 6.26 2.79 -8.90
C VAL A 76 7.40 2.33 -7.99
N ASN A 77 8.63 2.38 -8.50
CA ASN A 77 9.84 2.02 -7.74
C ASN A 77 10.03 2.87 -6.48
N GLY A 78 9.54 4.11 -6.46
CA GLY A 78 9.57 4.96 -5.27
C GLY A 78 8.92 4.29 -4.07
N VAL A 79 7.76 3.65 -4.27
CA VAL A 79 7.04 2.92 -3.20
C VAL A 79 7.83 1.70 -2.73
N VAL A 80 8.51 0.98 -3.63
CA VAL A 80 9.41 -0.15 -3.27
C VAL A 80 10.47 0.30 -2.26
N GLY A 81 10.99 1.51 -2.41
CA GLY A 81 12.01 2.08 -1.51
C GLY A 81 11.49 2.37 -0.09
N LEU A 82 10.19 2.55 0.08
CA LEU A 82 9.55 2.86 1.36
C LEU A 82 9.17 1.60 2.17
N ILE A 83 9.18 0.42 1.53
CA ILE A 83 8.80 -0.83 2.18
C ILE A 83 10.00 -1.45 2.91
N ASN A 84 9.79 -1.88 4.16
CA ASN A 84 10.79 -2.62 4.92
C ASN A 84 11.03 -4.01 4.31
N LYS A 85 12.08 -4.12 3.48
CA LYS A 85 12.45 -5.35 2.78
C LYS A 85 12.78 -6.53 3.69
N GLN A 86 13.23 -6.27 4.92
CA GLN A 86 13.53 -7.34 5.86
C GLN A 86 12.24 -7.98 6.38
N ARG A 87 11.23 -7.19 6.76
CA ARG A 87 9.92 -7.73 7.16
C ARG A 87 9.26 -8.50 6.02
N VAL A 88 9.31 -7.97 4.80
CA VAL A 88 8.78 -8.67 3.61
C VAL A 88 9.40 -10.06 3.46
N LYS A 89 10.72 -10.19 3.65
CA LYS A 89 11.41 -11.50 3.62
C LYS A 89 11.00 -12.40 4.78
N GLU A 90 10.87 -11.88 5.99
CA GLU A 90 10.46 -12.64 7.18
C GLU A 90 9.06 -13.25 7.02
N PHE A 91 8.15 -12.57 6.33
CA PHE A 91 6.81 -13.06 6.02
C PHE A 91 6.74 -13.85 4.70
N GLY A 92 7.85 -14.03 3.99
CA GLY A 92 7.90 -14.78 2.73
C GLY A 92 7.16 -14.10 1.57
N ASN A 93 6.91 -12.79 1.65
CA ASN A 93 6.27 -12.03 0.58
C ASN A 93 7.30 -11.61 -0.49
N ASN A 94 6.79 -11.28 -1.69
CA ASN A 94 7.59 -10.67 -2.76
C ASN A 94 7.03 -9.28 -3.09
N ILE A 95 7.92 -8.29 -3.28
CA ILE A 95 7.53 -6.98 -3.82
C ILE A 95 7.70 -7.03 -5.34
N ILE A 96 6.66 -6.64 -6.07
CA ILE A 96 6.62 -6.68 -7.53
C ILE A 96 6.32 -5.28 -8.04
N CYS A 97 7.22 -4.75 -8.87
CA CYS A 97 7.03 -3.49 -9.57
C CYS A 97 7.52 -3.66 -11.00
N LYS A 98 6.60 -3.71 -11.96
CA LYS A 98 6.92 -3.92 -13.37
C LYS A 98 7.18 -2.62 -14.13
N ILE A 99 7.04 -1.45 -13.49
CA ILE A 99 7.04 -0.14 -14.16
C ILE A 99 8.28 0.15 -15.03
N SER A 100 9.40 -0.51 -14.73
CA SER A 100 10.68 -0.37 -15.43
C SER A 100 10.98 -1.48 -16.44
N ASP A 101 10.11 -2.48 -16.58
CA ASP A 101 10.31 -3.58 -17.52
C ASP A 101 10.24 -3.03 -18.95
N SER A 102 11.20 -3.43 -19.80
CA SER A 102 11.30 -2.92 -21.18
C SER A 102 10.07 -3.24 -22.02
N GLU A 103 9.42 -4.39 -21.77
CA GLU A 103 8.20 -4.83 -22.43
C GLU A 103 6.99 -3.91 -22.13
N ILE A 104 6.94 -3.30 -20.95
CA ILE A 104 5.84 -2.43 -20.53
C ILE A 104 5.70 -1.23 -21.44
N VAL A 105 6.81 -0.63 -21.85
CA VAL A 105 6.78 0.56 -22.73
C VAL A 105 6.20 0.20 -24.09
N LEU A 106 6.64 -0.93 -24.65
CA LEU A 106 6.18 -1.42 -25.95
C LEU A 106 4.68 -1.76 -25.90
N GLN A 107 4.24 -2.48 -24.88
CA GLN A 107 2.85 -2.90 -24.76
C GLN A 107 1.93 -1.72 -24.42
N ALA A 108 2.38 -0.77 -23.59
CA ALA A 108 1.64 0.45 -23.29
C ALA A 108 1.38 1.28 -24.56
N GLN A 109 2.37 1.41 -25.44
CA GLN A 109 2.21 2.09 -26.73
C GLN A 109 1.23 1.33 -27.64
N LYS A 110 1.36 -0.01 -27.72
CA LYS A 110 0.51 -0.85 -28.57
C LYS A 110 -0.96 -0.82 -28.15
N GLU A 111 -1.24 -0.77 -26.85
CA GLU A 111 -2.60 -0.75 -26.30
C GLU A 111 -3.14 0.65 -25.99
N ASN A 112 -2.40 1.71 -26.32
CA ASN A 112 -2.74 3.10 -25.99
C ASN A 112 -3.07 3.31 -24.49
N LYS A 113 -2.21 2.77 -23.63
CA LYS A 113 -2.30 2.87 -22.16
C LYS A 113 -1.08 3.59 -21.58
N THR A 114 -1.20 4.09 -20.36
CA THR A 114 -0.03 4.57 -19.60
C THR A 114 0.85 3.41 -19.15
N LYS A 115 2.14 3.69 -18.88
CA LYS A 115 3.06 2.68 -18.33
C LYS A 115 2.53 2.07 -17.03
N SER A 116 1.94 2.87 -16.16
CA SER A 116 1.41 2.41 -14.87
C SER A 116 0.17 1.51 -15.01
N GLN A 117 -0.72 1.80 -15.96
CA GLN A 117 -1.81 0.87 -16.31
C GLN A 117 -1.25 -0.46 -16.81
N MET A 118 -0.33 -0.41 -17.76
CA MET A 118 0.23 -1.62 -18.34
C MET A 118 1.02 -2.45 -17.29
N SER A 119 1.72 -1.78 -16.38
CA SER A 119 2.42 -2.41 -15.25
C SER A 119 1.47 -3.21 -14.37
N MET A 120 0.32 -2.63 -14.00
CA MET A 120 -0.71 -3.35 -13.24
C MET A 120 -1.31 -4.49 -14.04
N ARG A 121 -1.66 -4.26 -15.31
CA ARG A 121 -2.26 -5.28 -16.18
C ARG A 121 -1.37 -6.50 -16.33
N MET A 122 -0.08 -6.30 -16.58
CA MET A 122 0.90 -7.37 -16.73
C MET A 122 1.27 -8.03 -15.39
N ALA A 123 0.95 -7.41 -14.25
CA ALA A 123 1.10 -8.00 -12.91
C ALA A 123 -0.17 -8.73 -12.43
N SER A 124 -1.18 -8.93 -13.29
CA SER A 124 -2.48 -9.54 -12.91
C SER A 124 -2.37 -10.85 -12.13
N SER A 125 -1.47 -11.76 -12.53
CA SER A 125 -1.24 -13.03 -11.81
C SER A 125 -0.76 -12.84 -10.37
N ASP A 126 0.02 -11.79 -10.13
CA ASP A 126 0.56 -11.44 -8.81
C ASP A 126 -0.45 -10.65 -7.97
N ILE A 127 -1.32 -9.89 -8.65
CA ILE A 127 -2.41 -9.13 -8.04
C ILE A 127 -3.50 -10.07 -7.53
N ASP A 128 -3.76 -11.20 -8.19
CA ASP A 128 -4.79 -12.13 -7.78
C ASP A 128 -4.50 -12.77 -6.40
N GLY A 129 -5.35 -12.46 -5.42
CA GLY A 129 -5.12 -12.75 -4.01
C GLY A 129 -3.92 -12.02 -3.37
N GLY A 130 -3.28 -11.11 -4.09
CA GLY A 130 -2.17 -10.27 -3.64
C GLY A 130 -2.61 -8.98 -2.95
N ILE A 131 -1.62 -8.18 -2.54
CA ILE A 131 -1.80 -6.84 -2.02
C ILE A 131 -1.36 -5.85 -3.09
N VAL A 132 -2.21 -4.89 -3.42
CA VAL A 132 -1.88 -3.81 -4.34
C VAL A 132 -1.62 -2.53 -3.55
N VAL A 133 -0.52 -1.84 -3.85
CA VAL A 133 -0.20 -0.53 -3.28
C VAL A 133 0.00 0.47 -4.40
N VAL A 134 -0.91 1.43 -4.53
CA VAL A 134 -0.82 2.55 -5.46
C VAL A 134 -0.44 3.79 -4.66
N GLY A 135 0.79 4.27 -4.84
CA GLY A 135 1.29 5.43 -4.09
C GLY A 135 1.48 6.70 -4.94
N ASN A 136 1.33 6.62 -6.26
CA ASN A 136 1.67 7.75 -7.13
C ASN A 136 0.75 7.92 -8.35
N ALA A 137 0.40 6.84 -9.06
CA ALA A 137 -0.26 6.93 -10.36
C ALA A 137 -1.77 6.60 -10.27
N PRO A 138 -2.69 7.59 -10.39
CA PRO A 138 -4.12 7.33 -10.39
C PRO A 138 -4.55 6.35 -11.48
N THR A 139 -3.86 6.36 -12.63
CA THR A 139 -4.15 5.44 -13.74
C THR A 139 -3.85 3.98 -13.39
N ALA A 140 -2.92 3.68 -12.48
CA ALA A 140 -2.71 2.33 -11.98
C ALA A 140 -3.92 1.84 -11.16
N LEU A 141 -4.45 2.68 -10.27
CA LEU A 141 -5.63 2.32 -9.48
C LEU A 141 -6.86 2.11 -10.38
N LEU A 142 -7.06 2.98 -11.38
CA LEU A 142 -8.13 2.82 -12.37
C LEU A 142 -8.02 1.49 -13.13
N GLU A 143 -6.81 1.06 -13.49
CA GLU A 143 -6.61 -0.24 -14.14
C GLU A 143 -6.97 -1.41 -13.21
N VAL A 144 -6.57 -1.36 -11.95
CA VAL A 144 -6.89 -2.41 -10.97
C VAL A 144 -8.39 -2.51 -10.76
N ILE A 145 -9.09 -1.37 -10.63
CA ILE A 145 -10.56 -1.31 -10.58
C ILE A 145 -11.17 -1.97 -11.83
N GLN A 146 -10.63 -1.66 -13.01
CA GLN A 146 -11.11 -2.23 -14.27
C GLN A 146 -10.90 -3.75 -14.32
N MET A 147 -9.73 -4.26 -13.92
CA MET A 147 -9.45 -5.70 -13.85
C MET A 147 -10.36 -6.44 -12.87
N VAL A 148 -10.70 -5.82 -11.73
CA VAL A 148 -11.66 -6.39 -10.77
C VAL A 148 -13.07 -6.47 -11.38
N LYS A 149 -13.52 -5.42 -12.08
CA LYS A 149 -14.82 -5.41 -12.78
C LYS A 149 -14.88 -6.48 -13.88
N GLU A 150 -13.78 -6.70 -14.58
CA GLU A 150 -13.62 -7.75 -15.59
C GLU A 150 -13.50 -9.16 -14.98
N LYS A 151 -13.40 -9.28 -13.65
CA LYS A 151 -13.12 -10.53 -12.93
C LYS A 151 -11.78 -11.17 -13.31
N ALA A 152 -10.84 -10.37 -13.82
CA ALA A 152 -9.50 -10.82 -14.18
C ALA A 152 -8.62 -11.04 -12.95
N VAL A 153 -8.89 -10.30 -11.87
CA VAL A 153 -8.16 -10.39 -10.59
C VAL A 153 -9.10 -10.19 -9.41
N LYS A 154 -8.76 -10.78 -8.27
CA LYS A 154 -9.38 -10.55 -6.98
C LYS A 154 -8.30 -10.28 -5.92
N PRO A 155 -7.81 -9.04 -5.79
CA PRO A 155 -6.81 -8.69 -4.78
C PRO A 155 -7.33 -8.96 -3.37
N ALA A 156 -6.46 -9.39 -2.46
CA ALA A 156 -6.79 -9.51 -1.05
C ALA A 156 -6.95 -8.12 -0.39
N LEU A 157 -6.13 -7.15 -0.82
CA LEU A 157 -6.19 -5.76 -0.35
C LEU A 157 -5.73 -4.82 -1.46
N VAL A 158 -6.36 -3.65 -1.55
CA VAL A 158 -5.90 -2.50 -2.35
C VAL A 158 -5.71 -1.32 -1.42
N ILE A 159 -4.49 -0.75 -1.41
CA ILE A 159 -4.15 0.52 -0.78
C ILE A 159 -3.95 1.52 -1.91
N GLY A 160 -4.80 2.55 -2.01
CA GLY A 160 -4.76 3.51 -3.11
C GLY A 160 -5.33 4.86 -2.73
#